data_AF-A0A7C1C3K9-F1
#
_entry.id   AF-A0A7C1C3K9-F1
#
_cell.length_a   1.000
_cell.length_b   1.000
_cell.length_c   1.000
_cell.angle_alpha   90.00
_cell.angle_beta   90.00
_cell.angle_gamma   90.00
#
_symmetry.space_group_name_H-M   'P 1'
#
loop_
_entity.id
_entity.type
_entity.pdbx_description
1 polymer ?
#
loop_
_entity_poly.entity_id
_entity_poly.type
_entity_poly.pdbx_seq_one_letter_code
_entity_poly.pdbx_strand_id
1 'polypeptide(L)' 'MKTKKILLLTCAMAMFVSTHAQILFQDHTIIENTTNAATSVYATDIDGDGDMDMLSASMYDDKIAWYENTDG' A
#
# COMPACT_ATOMS: atom_id res chain seq x y z
N MET A 1 18.51 -11.18 -39.40
CA MET A 1 18.85 -11.90 -38.14
C MET A 1 18.89 -11.01 -36.90
N LYS A 2 19.26 -9.73 -36.99
CA LYS A 2 19.34 -8.81 -35.83
C LYS A 2 17.96 -8.39 -35.28
N THR A 3 17.00 -8.13 -36.15
CA THR A 3 15.63 -7.68 -35.79
C THR A 3 14.79 -8.75 -35.08
N LYS A 4 14.86 -10.02 -35.52
CA LYS A 4 14.16 -11.14 -34.85
C LYS A 4 14.67 -11.38 -33.41
N LYS A 5 15.96 -11.15 -33.16
CA LYS A 5 16.57 -11.27 -31.81
C LYS A 5 16.14 -10.12 -30.88
N ILE A 6 16.06 -8.89 -31.40
CA ILE A 6 15.55 -7.72 -30.66
C ILE A 6 14.07 -7.88 -30.31
N LEU A 7 13.27 -8.42 -31.24
CA LEU A 7 11.84 -8.70 -31.01
C LEU A 7 11.64 -9.80 -29.96
N LEU A 8 12.48 -10.84 -29.97
CA LEU A 8 12.46 -11.87 -28.93
C LEU A 8 12.85 -11.30 -27.56
N LEU A 9 13.83 -10.41 -27.51
CA LEU A 9 14.32 -9.80 -26.27
C LEU A 9 13.26 -8.87 -25.65
N THR A 10 12.54 -8.11 -26.47
CA THR A 10 11.46 -7.23 -26.03
C THR A 10 10.23 -8.01 -25.56
N CYS A 11 9.84 -9.10 -26.24
CA CYS A 11 8.81 -10.02 -25.74
C CYS A 11 9.21 -10.68 -24.41
N ALA A 12 10.46 -11.12 -24.27
CA ALA A 12 10.95 -11.74 -23.03
C ALA A 12 10.95 -10.74 -21.86
N MET A 13 11.28 -9.47 -22.12
CA MET A 13 11.23 -8.40 -21.11
C MET A 13 9.78 -8.04 -20.70
N ALA A 14 8.83 -8.13 -21.64
CA ALA A 14 7.40 -7.95 -21.37
C ALA A 14 6.77 -9.12 -20.57
N MET A 15 7.36 -10.32 -20.61
CA MET A 15 6.92 -11.46 -19.79
C MET A 15 7.27 -11.32 -18.30
N PHE A 16 8.07 -10.33 -17.91
CA PHE A 16 8.39 -10.01 -16.51
C PHE A 16 7.52 -8.92 -15.90
N VAL A 17 6.49 -8.44 -16.61
CA VAL A 17 5.47 -7.59 -16.00
C VAL A 17 4.56 -8.50 -15.16
N SER A 18 5.04 -8.90 -13.99
CA SER A 18 4.28 -9.65 -13.02
C SER A 18 3.16 -8.76 -12.49
N THR A 19 1.93 -9.00 -12.96
CA THR A 19 0.72 -8.46 -12.35
C THR A 19 0.48 -9.22 -11.05
N HIS A 20 1.11 -8.78 -9.97
CA HIS A 20 0.83 -9.33 -8.64
C HIS A 20 -0.48 -8.74 -8.12
N ALA A 21 -1.61 -9.35 -8.44
CA ALA A 21 -2.76 -9.24 -7.57
C ALA A 21 -2.44 -10.09 -6.33
N GLN A 22 -2.29 -9.47 -5.16
CA GLN A 22 -2.08 -10.19 -3.91
C GLN A 22 -3.34 -11.01 -3.59
N ILE A 23 -3.23 -12.35 -3.60
CA ILE A 23 -4.36 -13.27 -3.35
C ILE A 23 -4.41 -13.70 -1.86
N LEU A 24 -3.40 -13.33 -1.07
CA LEU A 24 -3.24 -13.76 0.32
C LEU A 24 -3.07 -12.57 1.27
N PHE A 25 -3.57 -12.68 2.49
CA PHE A 25 -3.28 -11.71 3.53
C PHE A 25 -1.80 -11.78 3.91
N GLN A 26 -1.13 -10.63 3.91
CA GLN A 26 0.20 -10.44 4.44
C GLN A 26 0.10 -9.45 5.60
N ASP A 27 0.73 -9.77 6.73
CA ASP A 27 0.81 -8.83 7.83
C ASP A 27 1.65 -7.62 7.40
N HIS A 28 1.06 -6.44 7.47
CA HIS A 28 1.75 -5.17 7.25
C HIS A 28 1.55 -4.29 8.48
N THR A 29 2.63 -4.03 9.20
CA THR A 29 2.61 -3.16 10.37
C THR A 29 2.71 -1.71 9.92
N ILE A 30 1.58 -1.00 9.94
CA ILE A 30 1.53 0.43 9.59
C ILE A 30 1.99 1.30 10.77
N ILE A 31 1.76 0.85 12.02
CA ILE A 31 2.08 1.62 13.23
C ILE A 31 2.70 0.67 14.25
N GLU A 32 3.92 0.95 14.70
CA GLU A 32 4.57 0.26 15.81
C GLU A 32 4.66 1.19 17.02
N ASN A 33 4.09 0.79 18.17
CA ASN A 33 4.33 1.33 19.52
C ASN A 33 4.21 2.85 19.78
N THR A 34 3.71 3.66 18.84
CA THR A 34 3.61 5.13 19.03
C THR A 34 2.24 5.62 19.47
N THR A 35 1.19 4.80 19.36
CA THR A 35 -0.16 5.11 19.85
C THR A 35 -0.37 4.46 21.21
N ASN A 36 -0.33 5.25 22.27
CA ASN A 36 -0.54 4.76 23.62
C ASN A 36 -2.05 4.46 23.79
N ALA A 37 -2.45 3.22 23.50
CA ALA A 37 -3.85 2.75 23.47
C ALA A 37 -4.76 3.42 22.42
N ALA A 38 -4.50 3.12 21.14
CA ALA A 38 -5.52 3.28 20.12
C ALA A 38 -6.78 2.47 20.49
N THR A 39 -7.93 3.13 20.58
CA THR A 39 -9.22 2.53 20.94
C THR A 39 -10.14 2.30 19.75
N SER A 40 -9.87 3.00 18.65
CA SER A 40 -10.64 2.89 17.41
C SER A 40 -9.74 3.19 16.22
N VAL A 41 -10.01 2.49 15.12
CA VAL A 41 -9.40 2.71 13.81
C VAL A 41 -10.49 2.86 12.75
N TYR A 42 -10.26 3.70 11.75
CA TYR A 42 -11.18 3.92 10.63
C TYR A 42 -10.39 4.11 9.34
N ALA A 43 -10.86 3.49 8.25
CA ALA A 43 -10.25 3.62 6.94
C ALA A 43 -11.16 4.43 6.01
N THR A 44 -10.62 5.48 5.40
CA THR A 44 -11.31 6.34 4.43
C THR A 44 -10.26 7.09 3.62
N ASP A 45 -10.54 7.36 2.35
CA ASP A 45 -9.77 8.29 1.52
C ASP A 45 -10.02 9.72 2.04
N ILE A 46 -9.01 10.33 2.68
CA ILE A 46 -9.15 11.63 3.36
C ILE A 46 -8.80 12.79 2.43
N ASP A 47 -7.80 12.62 1.58
CA ASP A 47 -7.29 13.67 0.72
C ASP A 47 -7.84 13.62 -0.72
N GLY A 48 -8.55 12.55 -1.07
CA GLY A 48 -9.28 12.39 -2.32
C GLY A 48 -8.42 11.88 -3.47
N ASP A 49 -7.28 11.26 -3.20
CA ASP A 49 -6.38 10.72 -4.22
C ASP A 49 -6.77 9.31 -4.71
N GLY A 50 -7.69 8.66 -3.99
CA GLY A 50 -8.24 7.35 -4.30
C GLY A 50 -7.60 6.19 -3.54
N ASP A 51 -6.59 6.45 -2.71
CA ASP A 51 -5.98 5.49 -1.82
C ASP A 51 -6.67 5.52 -0.44
N MET A 52 -6.88 4.34 0.15
CA MET A 52 -7.57 4.26 1.45
C MET A 52 -6.58 4.58 2.58
N ASP A 53 -6.76 5.75 3.22
CA ASP A 53 -5.98 6.13 4.40
C ASP A 53 -6.48 5.45 5.69
N MET A 54 -5.72 5.66 6.77
CA MET A 54 -6.09 5.20 8.11
C MET A 54 -6.09 6.33 9.15
N LEU A 55 -7.12 6.34 10.01
CA LEU A 55 -7.22 7.15 11.22
C LEU A 55 -7.14 6.27 12.46
N SER A 56 -6.49 6.75 13.51
CA SER A 56 -6.56 6.15 14.85
C SER A 56 -6.96 7.17 15.90
N ALA A 57 -7.77 6.74 16.87
CA ALA A 57 -8.13 7.53 18.05
C ALA A 57 -7.46 6.93 19.29
N SER A 58 -6.56 7.67 19.92
CA SER A 58 -5.86 7.29 21.14
C SER A 58 -6.53 7.92 22.36
N MET A 59 -6.91 7.09 23.34
CA MET A 59 -7.56 7.56 24.57
C MET A 59 -6.56 8.16 25.57
N TYR A 60 -5.33 7.64 25.64
CA TYR A 60 -4.36 8.18 26.60
C TYR A 60 -3.59 9.37 26.07
N ASP A 61 -3.47 9.49 24.75
CA ASP A 61 -2.76 10.61 24.14
C ASP A 61 -3.70 11.76 23.72
N ASP A 62 -5.02 11.61 23.93
CA ASP A 62 -6.08 12.54 23.49
C ASP A 62 -5.89 13.02 22.05
N LYS A 63 -5.51 12.09 21.16
CA LYS A 63 -5.10 12.39 19.79
C LYS A 63 -5.86 11.56 18.77
N ILE A 64 -6.16 12.23 17.66
CA ILE A 64 -6.47 11.60 16.39
C ILE A 64 -5.19 11.65 15.54
N ALA A 65 -4.74 10.49 15.05
CA ALA A 65 -3.61 10.40 14.13
C ALA A 65 -4.10 9.98 12.74
N TRP A 66 -3.47 10.52 11.71
CA TRP A 66 -3.70 10.19 10.30
C TRP A 66 -2.43 9.60 9.71
N TYR A 67 -2.61 8.50 8.97
CA TYR A 67 -1.58 7.79 8.24
C TYR A 67 -2.00 7.76 6.78
N GLU A 68 -1.29 8.53 5.97
CA GLU A 68 -1.47 8.63 4.51
C GLU A 68 -1.00 7.31 3.87
N ASN A 69 -1.85 6.77 3.00
CA ASN A 69 -1.46 5.68 2.11
C ASN A 69 -1.13 6.27 0.73
N THR A 70 0.02 5.92 0.17
CA THR A 70 0.49 6.51 -1.11
C THR A 70 0.70 5.47 -2.21
N ASP A 71 0.50 4.18 -1.89
CA ASP A 71 0.89 3.08 -2.78
C ASP A 71 -0.19 2.04 -3.10
N GLY A 72 -1.41 2.17 -2.55
CA GLY A 72 -2.61 1.41 -2.98
C GLY A 72 -2.64 -0.07 -2.63
#